data_AF-W1DMN7-F1
#
_entry.id   AF-W1DMN7-F1
#
_cell.length_a   1.000
_cell.length_b   1.000
_cell.length_c   1.000
_cell.angle_alpha   90.00
_cell.angle_beta   90.00
_cell.angle_gamma   90.00
#
_symmetry.space_group_name_H-M   'P 1'
#
loop_
_entity.id
_entity.type
_entity.pdbx_description
1 polymer ?
#
loop_
_entity_poly.entity_id
_entity_poly.type
_entity_poly.pdbx_seq_one_letter_code
_entity_poly.pdbx_strand_id
1 'polypeptide(L)' 'MNNFDLHTPTRILFGKGAIEKLREQIPAEARVLITYGGGSVKKQASWIRSSPL' A
#
# COMPACT_ATOMS: atom_id res chain seq x y z
N MET A 1 33.88 1.78 -10.99
CA MET A 1 32.74 1.95 -10.06
C MET A 1 33.21 2.89 -8.97
N ASN A 2 32.44 3.94 -8.67
CA ASN A 2 32.79 4.91 -7.62
C ASN A 2 32.15 4.47 -6.30
N ASN A 3 32.68 4.96 -5.18
CA ASN A 3 32.09 4.73 -3.88
C ASN A 3 30.72 5.41 -3.79
N PHE A 4 29.76 4.72 -3.18
CA PHE A 4 28.42 5.25 -2.92
C PHE A 4 27.87 4.71 -1.60
N ASP A 5 27.01 5.51 -0.97
CA ASP A 5 26.17 5.09 0.14
C ASP A 5 24.72 4.98 -0.38
N LEU A 6 24.15 3.77 -0.30
CA LEU A 6 22.79 3.49 -0.77
C LEU A 6 21.85 3.33 0.42
N HIS A 7 20.74 4.06 0.40
CA HIS A 7 19.67 3.93 1.41
C HIS A 7 18.31 3.70 0.74
N THR A 8 17.72 2.55 1.02
CA THR A 8 16.41 2.13 0.49
C THR A 8 15.47 1.75 1.66
N PRO A 9 14.89 2.72 2.38
CA PRO A 9 14.14 2.47 3.61
C PRO A 9 12.75 1.89 3.40
N THR A 10 12.25 1.89 2.16
CA THR A 10 10.88 1.49 1.84
C THR A 10 10.63 0.03 2.21
N ARG A 11 9.66 -0.20 3.10
CA ARG A 11 9.20 -1.55 3.45
C ARG A 11 8.36 -2.13 2.32
N ILE A 12 8.74 -3.29 1.83
CA ILE A 12 8.02 -4.01 0.76
C ILE A 12 7.10 -5.06 1.39
N LEU A 13 5.79 -4.91 1.18
CA LEU A 13 4.81 -5.95 1.45
C LEU A 13 4.60 -6.78 0.17
N PHE A 14 5.19 -7.97 0.10
CA PHE A 14 5.17 -8.82 -1.09
C PHE A 14 4.36 -10.10 -0.90
N GLY A 15 3.79 -10.62 -2.01
CA GLY A 15 3.05 -11.88 -2.06
C GLY A 15 1.54 -11.72 -2.31
N LYS A 16 0.88 -12.82 -2.69
CA LYS A 16 -0.59 -12.86 -2.83
C LYS A 16 -1.24 -12.57 -1.47
N GLY A 17 -2.21 -11.65 -1.46
CA GLY A 17 -2.90 -11.25 -0.22
C GLY A 17 -2.14 -10.25 0.66
N ALA A 18 -0.98 -9.73 0.24
CA ALA A 18 -0.17 -8.80 1.05
C ALA A 18 -0.91 -7.52 1.48
N ILE A 19 -1.99 -7.16 0.78
CA ILE A 19 -2.85 -6.03 1.14
C ILE A 19 -3.47 -6.15 2.53
N GLU A 20 -3.67 -7.36 3.06
CA GLU A 20 -4.23 -7.59 4.39
C GLU A 20 -3.34 -7.01 5.50
N LYS A 21 -2.02 -6.99 5.28
CA LYS A 21 -1.03 -6.42 6.21
C LYS A 21 -0.98 -4.89 6.18
N LEU A 22 -1.66 -4.25 5.22
CA LEU A 22 -1.60 -2.79 5.04
C LEU A 22 -2.12 -2.04 6.28
N ARG A 23 -3.18 -2.55 6.92
CA ARG A 23 -3.76 -1.92 8.12
C ARG A 23 -2.74 -1.77 9.24
N GLU A 24 -1.90 -2.79 9.45
CA GLU A 24 -0.85 -2.79 10.48
C GLU A 24 0.25 -1.76 10.21
N GLN A 25 0.34 -1.24 8.99
CA GLN A 25 1.34 -0.24 8.60
C GLN A 25 0.84 1.20 8.75
N ILE A 26 -0.43 1.41 9.07
CA ILE A 26 -1.07 2.72 9.17
C ILE A 26 -1.46 2.95 10.63
N PRO A 27 -1.14 4.11 11.23
CA PRO A 27 -1.62 4.45 12.58
C PRO A 27 -3.15 4.37 12.66
N ALA A 28 -3.68 3.86 13.77
CA ALA A 28 -5.10 3.57 13.91
C ALA A 28 -5.99 4.83 13.79
N GLU A 29 -5.49 5.96 14.26
CA GLU A 29 -6.14 7.26 14.27
C GLU A 29 -5.86 8.10 13.01
N ALA A 30 -5.14 7.56 12.02
CA ALA A 30 -4.79 8.29 10.82
C ALA A 30 -6.03 8.56 9.95
N ARG A 31 -6.25 9.83 9.60
CA ARG A 31 -7.17 10.20 8.51
C ARG A 31 -6.44 10.07 7.17
N VAL A 32 -6.75 9.01 6.43
CA VAL A 32 -6.05 8.66 5.18
C VAL A 32 -6.76 9.25 3.95
N LEU A 33 -6.01 9.92 3.08
CA LEU A 33 -6.44 10.28 1.72
C LEU A 33 -5.88 9.26 0.72
N ILE A 34 -6.75 8.59 -0.02
CA ILE A 34 -6.35 7.65 -1.06
C ILE A 34 -6.33 8.38 -2.41
N THR A 35 -5.16 8.46 -3.03
CA THR A 35 -4.97 9.07 -4.36
C THR A 35 -4.85 7.99 -5.44
N TYR A 36 -5.54 8.17 -6.57
CA TYR A 36 -5.44 7.30 -7.74
C TYR A 36 -5.71 8.11 -9.03
N GLY A 37 -5.27 7.60 -10.18
CA GLY A 37 -5.44 8.23 -11.49
C GLY A 37 -6.82 8.00 -12.13
N GLY A 38 -6.86 7.74 -13.44
CA GLY A 38 -8.09 7.65 -14.26
C GLY A 38 -9.12 6.55 -13.93
N GLY A 39 -9.01 5.87 -12.78
CA GLY A 39 -10.07 5.01 -12.25
C GLY A 39 -9.99 3.52 -12.61
N SER A 40 -8.90 3.05 -13.25
CA SER A 40 -8.67 1.61 -13.47
C SER A 40 -8.72 0.81 -12.17
N VAL A 41 -8.17 1.36 -11.09
CA VAL A 41 -8.22 0.75 -9.75
C VAL A 41 -9.64 0.61 -9.22
N LYS A 42 -10.61 1.47 -9.58
CA LYS A 42 -12.00 1.34 -9.10
C LYS A 42 -12.72 0.12 -9.68
N LYS A 43 -12.48 -0.18 -10.96
CA LYS A 43 -13.07 -1.36 -11.62
C LYS A 43 -12.62 -2.65 -10.96
N GLN A 44 -11.42 -2.62 -10.41
CA GLN A 44 -10.73 -3.77 -9.86
C GLN A 44 -10.81 -3.82 -8.32
N ALA A 45 -11.00 -2.68 -7.64
CA ALA A 45 -11.13 -2.57 -6.18
C ALA A 45 -12.44 -3.12 -5.60
N SER A 46 -13.21 -3.92 -6.35
CA SER A 46 -14.42 -4.57 -5.82
C SER A 46 -14.11 -5.43 -4.58
N TRP A 47 -12.91 -6.02 -4.49
CA TRP A 47 -12.42 -6.75 -3.32
C TRP A 47 -12.02 -5.87 -2.12
N ILE A 48 -11.73 -4.58 -2.33
CA ILE A 48 -11.44 -3.64 -1.23
C ILE A 48 -12.72 -3.38 -0.43
N ARG A 49 -13.89 -3.45 -1.07
CA ARG A 49 -15.19 -3.28 -0.41
C ARG A 49 -15.65 -4.48 0.41
N SER A 50 -15.07 -5.66 0.21
CA SER A 50 -15.46 -6.90 0.91
C SER A 50 -14.60 -7.24 2.12
N SER A 51 -13.51 -6.51 2.36
CA SER A 51 -12.73 -6.64 3.60
C SER A 51 -13.18 -5.60 4.61
N PRO A 52 -13.55 -5.98 5.84
CA PRO A 52 -13.86 -5.02 6.88
C PRO A 52 -12.55 -4.31 7.25
N LEU A 53 -12.46 -3.04 6.88
CA LEU A 53 -11.66 -2.10 7.67
C LEU A 53 -12.38 -1.88 9.00
#